data_AF-A0A8T3BDW7-F1
#
_entry.id   AF-A0A8T3BDW7-F1
#
_cell.length_a   1.000
_cell.length_b   1.000
_cell.length_c   1.000
_cell.angle_alpha   90.00
_cell.angle_beta   90.00
_cell.angle_gamma   90.00
#
_symmetry.space_group_name_H-M   'P 1'
#
loop_
_entity.id
_entity.type
_entity.pdbx_description
1 polymer ?
#
loop_
_entity_poly.entity_id
_entity_poly.type
_entity_poly.pdbx_seq_one_letter_code
_entity_poly.pdbx_strand_id
1 'polypeptide(L)'
;MMDFDPRVYENVSINDNDVRNIVLSYLVHNCFKETAEALLTGTGMQQSVNYLSDLDKRKAIFHFALEGDAIRAIELTEQLAPKLLEQNEDLHFDLLGLHFVELVCSKKCTEALEFAQAKLTPFGKIQKNVEKLEDFMALLAYEEPEKSPMFHLLGSEYRQSIADNLNRAVLALFSWTMAAHANLPSYSSMERLIQQATVIRQYLHQELGKSINDNDVRNIVLSYLVHNCFKETAEALLTGTGMQQSVNYLSDLDKRKAIFHFALEGDAIRAIELTEQLAPKLLEQNEDLHFDLLGLHFVELVCSKKCTEALEFAQAKLTPFGKIQKNVEKLEDFMALLAYEEPEKSPMFHLLGSEYRQSIADNLNRAVLAHANLPSYSSMERLIQQATVIRQYLHQELGKDGPPPFSLQAFLKS
;
A
#
# COMPACT_ATOMS: atom_id res chain seq x y z
N MET A 1 18.98 -9.02 31.76
CA MET A 1 17.76 -9.19 30.93
C MET A 1 16.85 -8.04 31.34
N MET A 2 16.88 -6.94 30.61
CA MET A 2 16.05 -5.77 30.96
C MET A 2 14.61 -6.02 30.52
N ASP A 3 13.65 -5.58 31.34
CA ASP A 3 12.21 -5.57 31.04
C ASP A 3 11.96 -4.73 29.79
N PHE A 4 11.94 -5.38 28.62
CA PHE A 4 11.45 -4.76 27.39
C PHE A 4 9.93 -4.91 27.40
N ASP A 5 9.19 -3.83 27.61
CA ASP A 5 7.75 -3.86 27.38
C ASP A 5 7.53 -4.02 25.86
N PRO A 6 7.00 -5.16 25.40
CA PRO A 6 6.78 -5.38 23.98
C PRO A 6 5.80 -4.38 23.38
N ARG A 7 5.03 -3.60 24.17
CA ARG A 7 4.02 -2.64 23.70
C ARG A 7 4.56 -1.24 23.43
N VAL A 8 5.85 -0.97 23.63
CA VAL A 8 6.46 0.37 23.40
C VAL A 8 6.18 0.90 21.99
N TYR A 9 5.98 0.01 21.01
CA TYR A 9 5.66 0.39 19.63
C TYR A 9 4.27 1.05 19.46
N GLU A 10 3.33 0.83 20.37
CA GLU A 10 1.95 1.36 20.28
C GLU A 10 1.89 2.89 20.42
N ASN A 11 2.93 3.50 21.01
CA ASN A 11 3.04 4.95 21.22
C ASN A 11 3.76 5.68 20.07
N VAL A 12 4.23 4.95 19.05
CA VAL A 12 4.87 5.57 17.88
C VAL A 12 3.79 6.17 16.99
N SER A 13 3.78 7.50 16.88
CA SER A 13 2.93 8.19 15.92
C SER A 13 3.38 7.88 14.49
N ILE A 14 2.42 7.54 13.63
CA ILE A 14 2.65 7.27 12.23
C ILE A 14 1.96 8.36 11.43
N ASN A 15 2.66 8.93 10.46
CA ASN A 15 2.05 9.85 9.52
C ASN A 15 1.34 9.07 8.43
N ASP A 16 0.01 9.17 8.37
CA ASP A 16 -0.80 8.44 7.38
C ASP A 16 -0.42 8.77 5.93
N ASN A 17 -0.04 10.00 5.63
CA ASN A 17 0.39 10.38 4.29
C ASN A 17 1.68 9.65 3.89
N ASP A 18 2.59 9.44 4.82
CA ASP A 18 3.80 8.65 4.57
C ASP A 18 3.46 7.17 4.34
N VAL A 19 2.50 6.60 5.08
CA VAL A 19 2.02 5.22 4.85
C VAL A 19 1.34 5.09 3.49
N ARG A 20 0.50 6.07 3.11
CA ARG A 20 -0.14 6.12 1.79
C ARG A 20 0.90 6.20 0.68
N ASN A 21 2.00 6.93 0.87
CA ASN A 21 3.12 6.95 -0.06
C ASN A 21 3.83 5.59 -0.19
N ILE A 22 3.93 4.80 0.88
CA ILE A 22 4.44 3.42 0.80
C ILE A 22 3.51 2.56 -0.07
N VAL A 23 2.20 2.63 0.18
CA VAL A 23 1.19 1.89 -0.58
C VAL A 23 1.22 2.30 -2.04
N LEU A 24 1.21 3.61 -2.34
CA LEU A 24 1.25 4.14 -3.69
C LEU A 24 2.53 3.71 -4.42
N SER A 25 3.68 3.75 -3.74
CA SER A 25 4.94 3.22 -4.26
C SER A 25 4.78 1.74 -4.66
N TYR A 26 4.25 0.90 -3.78
CA TYR A 26 4.00 -0.51 -4.08
C TYR A 26 3.09 -0.71 -5.30
N LEU A 27 1.95 -0.02 -5.35
CA LEU A 27 0.98 -0.13 -6.45
C LEU A 27 1.59 0.24 -7.79
N VAL A 28 2.39 1.30 -7.83
CA VAL A 28 3.03 1.76 -9.06
C VAL A 28 4.15 0.83 -9.50
N HIS A 29 4.92 0.32 -8.54
CA HIS A 29 5.97 -0.66 -8.84
C HIS A 29 5.39 -1.91 -9.48
N ASN A 30 4.21 -2.34 -9.04
CA ASN A 30 3.53 -3.55 -9.52
C ASN A 30 2.53 -3.28 -10.67
N CYS A 31 2.54 -2.08 -11.28
CA CYS A 31 1.63 -1.74 -12.38
C CYS A 31 0.13 -1.84 -12.06
N PHE A 32 -0.26 -1.74 -10.78
CA PHE A 32 -1.66 -1.69 -10.34
C PHE A 32 -2.26 -0.29 -10.55
N LYS A 33 -2.39 0.11 -11.81
CA LYS A 33 -2.83 1.45 -12.21
C LYS A 33 -4.19 1.81 -11.63
N GLU A 34 -5.21 1.01 -11.87
CA GLU A 34 -6.59 1.30 -11.44
C GLU A 34 -6.65 1.40 -9.92
N THR A 35 -5.88 0.57 -9.21
CA THR A 35 -5.76 0.62 -7.76
C THR A 35 -5.07 1.91 -7.30
N ALA A 36 -3.99 2.32 -7.95
CA ALA A 36 -3.30 3.57 -7.64
C ALA A 36 -4.22 4.78 -7.88
N GLU A 37 -4.96 4.81 -8.98
CA GLU A 37 -5.92 5.88 -9.31
C GLU A 37 -7.06 5.95 -8.28
N ALA A 38 -7.60 4.80 -7.88
CA ALA A 38 -8.61 4.73 -6.82
C ALA A 38 -8.07 5.28 -5.49
N LEU A 39 -6.82 4.95 -5.13
CA LEU A 39 -6.18 5.48 -3.92
C LEU A 39 -5.97 7.00 -4.00
N LEU A 40 -5.45 7.50 -5.12
CA LEU A 40 -5.23 8.94 -5.33
C LEU A 40 -6.55 9.72 -5.24
N THR A 41 -7.60 9.20 -5.88
CA THR A 41 -8.94 9.80 -5.83
C THR A 41 -9.51 9.79 -4.42
N GLY A 42 -9.40 8.66 -3.71
CA GLY A 42 -9.94 8.51 -2.36
C GLY A 42 -9.18 9.28 -1.27
N THR A 43 -7.92 9.65 -1.52
CA THR A 43 -7.07 10.35 -0.55
C THR A 43 -6.86 11.83 -0.88
N GLY A 44 -7.18 12.26 -2.11
CA GLY A 44 -6.90 13.61 -2.59
C GLY A 44 -5.40 13.90 -2.80
N MET A 45 -4.54 12.87 -2.78
CA MET A 45 -3.11 13.03 -3.03
C MET A 45 -2.87 13.50 -4.47
N GLN A 46 -2.03 14.53 -4.64
CA GLN A 46 -1.66 15.03 -5.96
C GLN A 46 -0.34 14.42 -6.42
N GLN A 47 -0.33 13.87 -7.64
CA GLN A 47 0.85 13.35 -8.31
C GLN A 47 1.00 13.97 -9.70
N SER A 48 2.21 13.97 -10.26
CA SER A 48 2.45 14.60 -11.56
C SER A 48 1.76 13.84 -12.70
N VAL A 49 1.25 14.58 -13.70
CA VAL A 49 0.54 14.03 -14.87
C VAL A 49 1.39 13.03 -15.66
N ASN A 50 2.71 13.24 -15.70
CA ASN A 50 3.65 12.35 -16.40
C ASN A 50 3.75 10.97 -15.74
N TYR A 51 3.58 10.89 -14.42
CA TYR A 51 3.71 9.65 -13.66
C TYR A 51 2.65 8.61 -14.03
N LEU A 52 1.39 9.05 -14.27
CA LEU A 52 0.31 8.17 -14.70
C LEU A 52 0.48 7.72 -16.16
N SER A 53 0.99 8.61 -17.02
CA SER A 53 1.26 8.26 -18.43
C SER A 53 2.37 7.21 -18.58
N ASP A 54 3.41 7.28 -17.75
CA ASP A 54 4.48 6.28 -17.75
C ASP A 54 4.01 4.95 -17.17
N LEU A 55 3.12 4.99 -16.16
CA LEU A 55 2.47 3.80 -15.62
C LEU A 55 1.62 3.08 -16.66
N ASP A 56 0.91 3.80 -17.53
CA ASP A 56 0.12 3.22 -18.63
C ASP A 56 0.99 2.43 -19.61
N LYS A 57 2.10 3.03 -20.05
CA LYS A 57 3.02 2.38 -20.99
C LYS A 57 3.69 1.16 -20.35
N ARG A 58 4.11 1.28 -19.08
CA ARG A 58 4.67 0.17 -18.29
C ARG A 58 3.67 -0.97 -18.10
N LYS A 59 2.42 -0.64 -17.78
CA LYS A 59 1.35 -1.63 -17.60
C LYS A 59 1.10 -2.41 -18.89
N ALA A 60 1.08 -1.74 -20.05
CA ALA A 60 0.94 -2.40 -21.34
C ALA A 60 2.09 -3.38 -21.61
N ILE A 61 3.35 -2.96 -21.41
CA ILE A 61 4.53 -3.81 -21.56
C ILE A 61 4.45 -5.05 -20.64
N PHE A 62 4.13 -4.83 -19.36
CA PHE A 62 4.00 -5.89 -18.37
C PHE A 62 2.91 -6.91 -18.76
N HIS A 63 1.75 -6.43 -19.22
CA HIS A 63 0.63 -7.30 -19.58
C HIS A 63 0.95 -8.19 -20.79
N PHE A 64 1.56 -7.64 -21.84
CA PHE A 64 1.99 -8.44 -23.00
C PHE A 64 3.01 -9.51 -22.60
N ALA A 65 3.96 -9.19 -21.71
CA ALA A 65 4.89 -10.18 -21.18
C ALA A 65 4.18 -11.24 -20.32
N LEU A 66 3.17 -10.87 -19.54
CA LEU A 66 2.42 -11.83 -18.72
C LEU A 66 1.57 -12.79 -19.56
N GLU A 67 0.97 -12.29 -20.65
CA GLU A 67 0.13 -13.04 -21.58
C GLU A 67 0.93 -13.94 -22.55
N GLY A 68 2.26 -13.84 -22.59
CA GLY A 68 3.10 -14.61 -23.50
C GLY A 68 3.41 -13.92 -24.85
N ASP A 69 2.85 -12.73 -25.10
CA ASP A 69 3.16 -11.92 -26.29
C ASP A 69 4.47 -11.14 -26.11
N ALA A 70 5.56 -11.89 -25.98
CA ALA A 70 6.88 -11.34 -25.68
C ALA A 70 7.39 -10.41 -26.78
N ILE A 71 7.00 -10.63 -28.04
CA ILE A 71 7.43 -9.80 -29.17
C ILE A 71 6.86 -8.39 -29.04
N ARG A 72 5.55 -8.26 -28.76
CA ARG A 72 4.97 -6.94 -28.48
C ARG A 72 5.56 -6.30 -27.23
N ALA A 73 5.83 -7.09 -26.18
CA ALA A 73 6.50 -6.58 -24.99
C ALA A 73 7.89 -6.01 -25.30
N ILE A 74 8.69 -6.69 -26.13
CA ILE A 74 10.01 -6.24 -26.61
C ILE A 74 9.88 -4.95 -27.43
N GLU A 75 8.97 -4.92 -28.41
CA GLU A 75 8.76 -3.75 -29.27
C GLU A 75 8.39 -2.50 -28.47
N LEU A 76 7.43 -2.63 -27.55
CA LEU A 76 7.01 -1.52 -26.68
C LEU A 76 8.11 -1.12 -25.70
N THR A 77 8.91 -2.08 -25.23
CA THR A 77 10.06 -1.81 -24.37
C THR A 77 11.11 -0.98 -25.11
N GLU A 78 11.46 -1.32 -26.35
CA GLU A 78 12.44 -0.55 -27.14
C GLU A 78 11.91 0.84 -27.54
N GLN A 79 10.58 0.99 -27.71
CA GLN A 79 9.97 2.31 -27.93
C GLN A 79 10.02 3.18 -26.67
N LEU A 80 9.78 2.59 -25.50
CA LEU A 80 9.70 3.30 -24.24
C LEU A 80 11.07 3.57 -23.59
N ALA A 81 11.96 2.59 -23.71
CA ALA A 81 13.24 2.49 -23.02
C ALA A 81 14.32 1.98 -24.00
N PRO A 82 14.74 2.81 -24.98
CA PRO A 82 15.66 2.37 -26.02
C PRO A 82 16.98 1.84 -25.45
N LYS A 83 17.47 0.73 -26.01
CA LYS A 83 18.72 0.04 -25.59
C LYS A 83 18.67 -0.67 -24.24
N LEU A 84 17.51 -0.71 -23.56
CA LEU A 84 17.38 -1.43 -22.29
C LEU A 84 17.73 -2.92 -22.47
N LEU A 85 17.21 -3.55 -23.53
CA LEU A 85 17.44 -4.97 -23.80
C LEU A 85 18.82 -5.25 -24.39
N GLU A 86 19.41 -4.27 -25.07
CA GLU A 86 20.82 -4.33 -25.50
C GLU A 86 21.77 -4.33 -24.30
N GLN A 87 21.45 -3.54 -23.26
CA GLN A 87 22.27 -3.45 -22.05
C GLN A 87 22.02 -4.58 -21.06
N ASN A 88 20.87 -5.25 -21.16
CA ASN A 88 20.47 -6.35 -20.30
C ASN A 88 20.19 -7.60 -21.14
N GLU A 89 21.27 -8.25 -21.60
CA GLU A 89 21.22 -9.45 -22.44
C GLU A 89 20.44 -10.61 -21.79
N ASP A 90 20.54 -10.76 -20.46
CA ASP A 90 19.80 -11.78 -19.69
C ASP A 90 18.29 -11.58 -19.81
N LEU A 91 17.79 -10.35 -19.61
CA LEU A 91 16.37 -10.03 -19.74
C LEU A 91 15.88 -10.19 -21.18
N HIS A 92 16.69 -9.78 -22.16
CA HIS A 92 16.35 -9.94 -23.56
C HIS A 92 16.22 -11.43 -23.93
N PHE A 93 17.17 -12.25 -23.49
CA PHE A 93 17.12 -13.70 -23.65
C PHE A 93 15.87 -14.30 -23.00
N ASP A 94 15.54 -13.89 -21.78
CA ASP A 94 14.35 -14.37 -21.07
C ASP A 94 13.05 -14.05 -21.83
N LEU A 95 12.91 -12.84 -22.37
CA LEU A 95 11.75 -12.46 -23.18
C LEU A 95 11.66 -13.24 -24.49
N LEU A 96 12.77 -13.44 -25.19
CA LEU A 96 12.79 -14.27 -26.39
C LEU A 96 12.44 -15.73 -26.05
N GLY A 97 12.91 -16.23 -24.90
CA GLY A 97 12.56 -17.54 -24.36
C GLY A 97 11.06 -17.68 -24.08
N LEU A 98 10.42 -16.63 -23.57
CA LEU A 98 8.96 -16.59 -23.37
C LEU A 98 8.20 -16.80 -24.69
N HIS A 99 8.62 -16.10 -25.75
CA HIS A 99 8.00 -16.27 -27.07
C HIS A 99 8.24 -17.68 -27.64
N PHE A 100 9.45 -18.22 -27.46
CA PHE A 100 9.76 -19.59 -27.86
C PHE A 100 8.81 -20.58 -27.16
N VAL A 101 8.64 -20.45 -25.85
CA VAL A 101 7.71 -21.28 -25.07
C VAL A 101 6.28 -21.17 -25.62
N GLU A 102 5.83 -19.97 -25.99
CA GLU A 102 4.49 -19.75 -26.56
C GLU A 102 4.32 -20.46 -27.92
N LEU A 103 5.34 -20.47 -28.77
CA LEU A 103 5.34 -21.24 -30.03
C LEU A 103 5.26 -22.74 -29.78
N VAL A 104 5.96 -23.24 -28.76
CA VAL A 104 5.90 -24.66 -28.34
C VAL A 104 4.51 -25.03 -27.81
N CYS A 105 3.94 -24.20 -26.93
CA CYS A 105 2.56 -24.37 -26.44
C CYS A 105 1.53 -24.39 -27.57
N SER A 106 1.76 -23.55 -28.60
CA SER A 106 0.93 -23.49 -29.81
C SER A 106 1.16 -24.66 -30.80
N LYS A 107 2.01 -25.64 -30.46
CA LYS A 107 2.39 -26.78 -31.30
C LYS A 107 3.04 -26.40 -32.63
N LYS A 108 3.66 -25.22 -32.68
CA LYS A 108 4.36 -24.69 -33.86
C LYS A 108 5.86 -25.00 -33.81
N CYS A 109 6.20 -26.29 -33.71
CA CYS A 109 7.59 -26.71 -33.44
C CYS A 109 8.59 -26.24 -34.51
N THR A 110 8.19 -26.22 -35.79
CA THR A 110 9.04 -25.72 -36.88
C THR A 110 9.33 -24.22 -36.72
N GLU A 111 8.30 -23.41 -36.47
CA GLU A 111 8.45 -21.96 -36.23
C GLU A 111 9.31 -21.72 -34.97
N ALA A 112 9.12 -22.51 -33.92
CA ALA A 112 9.92 -22.42 -32.69
C ALA A 112 11.40 -22.70 -32.94
N LEU A 113 11.72 -23.74 -33.72
CA LEU A 113 13.11 -24.08 -34.09
C LEU A 113 13.75 -23.00 -34.95
N GLU A 114 13.06 -22.51 -35.98
CA GLU A 114 13.54 -21.41 -36.83
C GLU A 114 13.78 -20.14 -36.00
N PHE A 115 12.86 -19.81 -35.10
CA PHE A 115 13.00 -18.70 -34.17
C PHE A 115 14.20 -18.86 -33.25
N ALA A 116 14.37 -20.02 -32.62
CA ALA A 116 15.50 -20.29 -31.74
C ALA A 116 16.84 -20.16 -32.47
N GLN A 117 16.94 -20.73 -33.68
CA GLN A 117 18.13 -20.62 -34.51
C GLN A 117 18.46 -19.16 -34.85
N ALA A 118 17.45 -18.36 -35.20
CA ALA A 118 17.64 -16.97 -35.61
C ALA A 118 17.89 -16.00 -34.44
N LYS A 119 17.20 -16.20 -33.30
CA LYS A 119 17.11 -15.20 -32.22
C LYS A 119 17.79 -15.64 -30.92
N LEU A 120 17.85 -16.93 -30.61
CA LEU A 120 18.43 -17.42 -29.35
C LEU A 120 19.89 -17.87 -29.49
N THR A 121 20.31 -18.38 -30.65
CA THR A 121 21.71 -18.76 -30.93
C THR A 121 22.76 -17.69 -30.55
N PRO A 122 22.54 -16.38 -30.77
CA PRO A 122 23.49 -15.34 -30.38
C PRO A 122 23.85 -15.35 -28.88
N PHE A 123 22.96 -15.86 -28.02
CA PHE A 123 23.15 -15.93 -26.57
C PHE A 123 23.89 -17.20 -26.11
N GLY A 124 24.19 -18.14 -27.03
CA GLY A 124 24.84 -19.42 -26.75
C GLY A 124 26.33 -19.34 -26.34
N LYS A 125 26.86 -18.13 -26.07
CA LYS A 125 28.21 -17.93 -25.53
C LYS A 125 28.26 -18.00 -24.01
N ILE A 126 27.11 -17.82 -23.34
CA ILE A 126 26.98 -17.78 -21.89
C ILE A 126 26.46 -19.13 -21.41
N GLN A 127 27.22 -19.82 -20.57
CA GLN A 127 26.90 -21.19 -20.10
C GLN A 127 25.49 -21.31 -19.50
N LYS A 128 25.09 -20.34 -18.65
CA LYS A 128 23.75 -20.26 -18.07
C LYS A 128 22.63 -20.23 -19.13
N ASN A 129 22.85 -19.53 -20.24
CA ASN A 129 21.87 -19.43 -21.32
C ASN A 129 21.84 -20.70 -22.15
N VAL A 130 22.96 -21.41 -22.28
CA VAL A 130 23.03 -22.73 -22.93
C VAL A 130 22.21 -23.75 -22.14
N GLU A 131 22.37 -23.82 -20.82
CA GLU A 131 21.58 -24.72 -19.96
C GLU A 131 20.07 -24.45 -20.11
N LYS A 132 19.66 -23.17 -20.08
CA LYS A 132 18.26 -22.79 -20.26
C LYS A 132 17.75 -23.06 -21.68
N LEU A 133 18.61 -22.98 -22.71
CA LEU A 133 18.27 -23.41 -24.07
C LEU A 133 18.06 -24.92 -24.16
N GLU A 134 18.87 -25.72 -23.47
CA GLU A 134 18.69 -27.18 -23.41
C GLU A 134 17.33 -27.52 -22.79
N ASP A 135 16.93 -26.82 -21.72
CA ASP A 135 15.62 -26.98 -21.10
C ASP A 135 14.47 -26.62 -22.07
N PHE A 136 14.62 -25.54 -22.83
CA PHE A 136 13.67 -25.17 -23.89
C PHE A 136 13.59 -26.23 -24.99
N MET A 137 14.73 -26.77 -25.44
CA MET A 137 14.76 -27.81 -26.46
C MET A 137 14.14 -29.12 -25.95
N ALA A 138 14.29 -29.43 -24.66
CA ALA A 138 13.67 -30.60 -24.06
C ALA A 138 12.14 -30.58 -24.14
N LEU A 139 11.50 -29.40 -24.18
CA LEU A 139 10.05 -29.27 -24.39
C LEU A 139 9.61 -29.80 -25.77
N LEU A 140 10.45 -29.64 -26.81
CA LEU A 140 10.15 -30.09 -28.17
C LEU A 140 10.17 -31.62 -28.34
N ALA A 141 10.79 -32.34 -27.41
CA ALA A 141 10.87 -33.80 -27.46
C ALA A 141 9.55 -34.51 -27.10
N TYR A 142 8.56 -33.75 -26.63
CA TYR A 142 7.27 -34.28 -26.17
C TYR A 142 6.14 -33.77 -27.06
N GLU A 143 5.24 -34.67 -27.48
CA GLU A 143 4.02 -34.30 -28.23
C GLU A 143 3.08 -33.41 -27.40
N GLU A 144 3.08 -33.61 -26.08
CA GLU A 144 2.39 -32.79 -25.08
C GLU A 144 3.46 -32.15 -24.19
N PRO A 145 3.80 -30.86 -24.39
CA PRO A 145 4.84 -30.17 -23.63
C PRO A 145 4.63 -30.20 -22.12
N GLU A 146 3.38 -30.29 -21.63
CA GLU A 146 3.10 -30.37 -20.19
C GLU A 146 3.58 -31.67 -19.55
N LYS A 147 3.88 -32.71 -20.34
CA LYS A 147 4.46 -33.98 -19.85
C LYS A 147 5.98 -33.92 -19.75
N SER A 148 6.61 -32.86 -20.26
CA SER A 148 8.05 -32.68 -20.15
C SER A 148 8.45 -32.45 -18.69
N PRO A 149 9.62 -32.94 -18.23
CA PRO A 149 10.23 -32.53 -16.97
C PRO A 149 10.37 -31.00 -16.83
N MET A 150 10.40 -30.28 -17.96
CA MET A 150 10.53 -28.82 -18.03
C MET A 150 9.18 -28.07 -18.07
N PHE A 151 8.06 -28.74 -17.76
CA PHE A 151 6.71 -28.14 -17.80
C PHE A 151 6.57 -26.84 -16.98
N HIS A 152 7.40 -26.64 -15.95
CA HIS A 152 7.41 -25.44 -15.13
C HIS A 152 7.69 -24.16 -15.94
N LEU A 153 8.40 -24.26 -17.07
CA LEU A 153 8.64 -23.15 -18.01
C LEU A 153 7.38 -22.73 -18.78
N LEU A 154 6.37 -23.61 -18.86
CA LEU A 154 5.07 -23.31 -19.48
C LEU A 154 4.09 -22.63 -18.51
N GLY A 155 4.42 -22.66 -17.21
CA GLY A 155 3.58 -22.20 -16.12
C GLY A 155 3.46 -20.67 -16.06
N SER A 156 2.38 -20.21 -15.42
CA SER A 156 2.16 -18.78 -15.16
C SER A 156 3.25 -18.17 -14.28
N GLU A 157 3.85 -18.94 -13.37
CA GLU A 157 4.94 -18.47 -12.49
C GLU A 157 6.18 -18.05 -13.27
N TYR A 158 6.55 -18.79 -14.31
CA TYR A 158 7.68 -18.45 -15.18
C TYR A 158 7.41 -17.16 -15.94
N ARG A 159 6.21 -17.01 -16.54
CA ARG A 159 5.80 -15.78 -17.23
C ARG A 159 5.79 -14.57 -16.30
N GLN A 160 5.22 -14.74 -15.10
CA GLN A 160 5.14 -13.72 -14.07
C GLN A 160 6.54 -13.23 -13.68
N SER A 161 7.47 -14.15 -13.42
CA SER A 161 8.85 -13.81 -13.05
C SER A 161 9.55 -12.93 -14.10
N ILE A 162 9.37 -13.26 -15.39
CA ILE A 162 9.93 -12.46 -16.49
C ILE A 162 9.24 -11.11 -16.61
N ALA A 163 7.91 -11.07 -16.51
CA ALA A 163 7.15 -9.82 -16.55
C ALA A 163 7.57 -8.88 -15.39
N ASP A 164 7.77 -9.42 -14.19
CA ASP A 164 8.26 -8.66 -13.03
C ASP A 164 9.69 -8.16 -13.23
N ASN A 165 10.58 -8.99 -13.78
CA ASN A 165 11.95 -8.57 -14.14
C ASN A 165 11.94 -7.43 -15.16
N LEU A 166 11.16 -7.56 -16.24
CA LEU A 166 11.02 -6.54 -17.26
C LEU A 166 10.49 -5.23 -16.67
N ASN A 167 9.42 -5.33 -15.89
CA ASN A 167 8.80 -4.21 -15.24
C ASN A 167 9.77 -3.46 -14.31
N ARG A 168 10.58 -4.17 -13.51
CA ARG A 168 11.63 -3.58 -12.68
C ARG A 168 12.72 -2.91 -13.50
N ALA A 169 13.16 -3.53 -14.61
CA ALA A 169 14.20 -2.98 -15.47
C ALA A 169 13.77 -1.67 -16.15
N VAL A 170 12.53 -1.62 -16.66
CA VAL A 170 11.95 -0.40 -17.23
C VAL A 170 11.86 0.71 -16.18
N LEU A 171 11.45 0.38 -14.95
CA LEU A 171 11.39 1.29 -13.81
C LEU A 171 12.76 1.91 -13.47
N ALA A 172 13.79 1.08 -13.41
CA ALA A 172 15.14 1.50 -13.08
C ALA A 172 15.73 2.48 -14.12
N LEU A 173 15.39 2.30 -15.40
CA LEU A 173 15.83 3.21 -16.45
C LEU A 173 15.15 4.58 -16.37
N PHE A 174 13.85 4.62 -16.03
CA PHE A 174 13.14 5.89 -15.80
C PHE A 174 13.72 6.67 -14.62
N SER A 175 14.11 5.96 -13.56
CA SER A 175 14.81 6.52 -12.41
C SER A 175 16.15 7.18 -12.79
N TRP A 176 16.90 6.60 -13.73
CA TRP A 176 18.21 7.09 -14.17
C TRP A 176 18.16 8.24 -15.19
N THR A 177 17.18 8.22 -16.09
CA THR A 177 17.06 9.19 -17.20
C THR A 177 16.38 10.51 -16.80
N MET A 178 15.57 10.52 -15.73
CA MET A 178 14.81 11.70 -15.28
C MET A 178 15.37 12.29 -13.97
N ALA A 179 16.64 12.70 -13.97
CA ALA A 179 17.40 13.23 -12.83
C ALA A 179 16.84 14.49 -12.10
N ALA A 180 15.57 14.88 -12.32
CA ALA A 180 14.87 15.94 -11.59
C ALA A 180 13.71 15.45 -10.71
N HIS A 181 13.30 14.18 -10.78
CA HIS A 181 12.28 13.61 -9.91
C HIS A 181 12.83 12.32 -9.27
N ALA A 182 13.08 12.40 -7.95
CA ALA A 182 13.46 11.35 -7.01
C ALA A 182 13.85 9.99 -7.63
N ASN A 183 15.13 9.62 -7.54
CA ASN A 183 15.63 8.26 -7.81
C ASN A 183 14.67 7.21 -7.21
N LEU A 184 13.78 6.62 -8.02
CA LEU A 184 12.95 5.52 -7.56
C LEU A 184 13.84 4.27 -7.46
N PRO A 185 13.98 3.66 -6.27
CA PRO A 185 14.77 2.44 -6.11
C PRO A 185 14.14 1.26 -6.87
N SER A 186 14.93 0.23 -7.19
CA SER A 186 14.45 -0.96 -7.92
C SER A 186 13.36 -1.76 -7.20
N TYR A 187 13.20 -1.51 -5.90
CA TYR A 187 12.18 -2.09 -5.04
C TYR A 187 11.33 -0.98 -4.43
N SER A 188 10.04 -1.21 -4.33
CA SER A 188 9.11 -0.31 -3.66
C SER A 188 9.51 -0.07 -2.21
N SER A 189 9.06 1.05 -1.63
CA SER A 189 9.26 1.34 -0.21
C SER A 189 8.76 0.21 0.69
N MET A 190 7.69 -0.47 0.27
CA MET A 190 7.13 -1.60 1.00
C MET A 190 8.07 -2.81 1.03
N GLU A 191 8.58 -3.23 -0.13
CA GLU A 191 9.50 -4.36 -0.23
C GLU A 191 10.79 -4.07 0.55
N ARG A 192 11.32 -2.84 0.44
CA ARG A 192 12.51 -2.42 1.21
C ARG A 192 12.26 -2.46 2.72
N LEU A 193 11.07 -2.09 3.18
CA LEU A 193 10.70 -2.12 4.60
C LEU A 193 10.65 -3.56 5.12
N ILE A 194 10.00 -4.46 4.36
CA ILE A 194 9.89 -5.87 4.76
C ILE A 194 11.26 -6.56 4.70
N GLN A 195 12.09 -6.25 3.70
CA GLN A 195 13.46 -6.77 3.64
C GLN A 195 14.27 -6.36 4.87
N GLN A 196 14.20 -5.08 5.27
CA GLN A 196 14.85 -4.61 6.51
C GLN A 196 14.34 -5.35 7.75
N ALA A 197 13.02 -5.49 7.89
CA ALA A 197 12.41 -6.22 9.00
C ALA A 197 12.80 -7.71 9.02
N THR A 198 12.91 -8.32 7.84
CA THR A 198 13.28 -9.73 7.68
C THR A 198 14.74 -9.96 8.05
N VAL A 199 15.66 -9.13 7.57
CA VAL A 199 17.10 -9.23 7.91
C VAL A 199 17.30 -9.14 9.43
N ILE A 200 16.63 -8.20 10.09
CA ILE A 200 16.68 -8.06 11.54
C ILE A 200 16.17 -9.34 12.23
N ARG A 201 15.02 -9.86 11.80
CA ARG A 201 14.45 -11.09 12.37
C ARG A 201 15.37 -12.30 12.19
N GLN A 202 15.94 -12.46 10.99
CA GLN A 202 16.89 -13.56 10.70
C GLN A 202 18.13 -13.46 11.58
N TYR A 203 18.66 -12.26 11.79
CA TYR A 203 19.79 -12.02 12.69
C TYR A 203 19.46 -12.37 14.14
N LEU A 204 18.26 -11.99 14.64
CA LEU A 204 17.84 -12.26 16.02
C LEU A 204 17.49 -13.73 16.29
N HIS A 205 16.90 -14.43 15.31
CA HIS A 205 16.41 -15.80 15.50
C HIS A 205 17.31 -16.90 14.92
N GLN A 206 18.41 -16.56 14.24
CA GLN A 206 19.28 -17.50 13.51
C GLN A 206 18.53 -18.35 12.45
N GLU A 207 17.31 -17.95 12.07
CA GLU A 207 16.54 -18.58 11.00
C GLU A 207 17.01 -18.02 9.65
N LEU A 208 17.98 -18.67 9.02
CA LEU A 208 18.44 -18.31 7.68
C LEU A 208 17.50 -18.88 6.61
N GLY A 209 17.14 -18.07 5.60
CA GLY A 209 16.64 -18.58 4.32
C GLY A 209 15.13 -18.52 4.05
N LYS A 210 14.31 -17.84 4.86
CA LYS A 210 12.91 -17.55 4.47
C LYS A 210 12.84 -16.34 3.54
N SER A 211 12.49 -16.58 2.27
CA SER A 211 12.16 -15.52 1.32
C SER A 211 10.80 -14.91 1.65
N ILE A 212 10.69 -13.58 1.50
CA ILE A 212 9.41 -12.88 1.60
C ILE A 212 8.54 -13.32 0.42
N ASN A 213 7.30 -13.75 0.68
CA ASN A 213 6.35 -14.09 -0.36
C ASN A 213 5.62 -12.82 -0.83
N ASP A 214 5.51 -12.59 -2.13
CA ASP A 214 4.75 -11.47 -2.70
C ASP A 214 3.30 -11.46 -2.22
N ASN A 215 2.72 -12.64 -1.97
CA ASN A 215 1.39 -12.75 -1.39
C ASN A 215 1.31 -12.16 0.03
N ASP A 216 2.37 -12.27 0.83
CA ASP A 216 2.43 -11.66 2.16
C ASP A 216 2.48 -10.13 2.04
N VAL A 217 3.28 -9.61 1.08
CA VAL A 217 3.34 -8.17 0.78
C VAL A 217 1.96 -7.65 0.37
N ARG A 218 1.28 -8.34 -0.55
CA ARG A 218 -0.08 -8.01 -1.01
C ARG A 218 -1.07 -8.02 0.14
N ASN A 219 -1.02 -9.03 1.01
CA ASN A 219 -1.88 -9.12 2.19
C ASN A 219 -1.66 -7.94 3.16
N ILE A 220 -0.42 -7.50 3.36
CA ILE A 220 -0.14 -6.34 4.21
C ILE A 220 -0.73 -5.07 3.58
N VAL A 221 -0.56 -4.85 2.27
CA VAL A 221 -1.15 -3.71 1.56
C VAL A 221 -2.67 -3.75 1.63
N LEU A 222 -3.28 -4.90 1.37
CA LEU A 222 -4.72 -5.10 1.47
C LEU A 222 -5.25 -4.87 2.89
N SER A 223 -4.51 -5.31 3.91
CA SER A 223 -4.87 -5.06 5.31
C SER A 223 -4.91 -3.56 5.62
N TYR A 224 -3.98 -2.78 5.07
CA TYR A 224 -3.97 -1.33 5.24
C TYR A 224 -5.17 -0.67 4.55
N LEU A 225 -5.43 -1.05 3.28
CA LEU A 225 -6.54 -0.50 2.50
C LEU A 225 -7.88 -0.73 3.20
N VAL A 226 -8.10 -1.94 3.69
CA VAL A 226 -9.34 -2.29 4.36
C VAL A 226 -9.42 -1.63 5.73
N HIS A 227 -8.35 -1.65 6.51
CA HIS A 227 -8.32 -1.00 7.82
C HIS A 227 -8.78 0.46 7.72
N ASN A 228 -8.28 1.19 6.72
CA ASN A 228 -8.56 2.60 6.45
C ASN A 228 -9.78 2.86 5.56
N CYS A 229 -10.65 1.87 5.35
CA CYS A 229 -11.91 2.02 4.59
C CYS A 229 -11.75 2.44 3.11
N PHE A 230 -10.60 2.19 2.49
CA PHE A 230 -10.36 2.38 1.05
C PHE A 230 -10.96 1.24 0.23
N LYS A 231 -12.29 1.11 0.27
CA LYS A 231 -13.03 -0.01 -0.35
C LYS A 231 -12.74 -0.17 -1.83
N GLU A 232 -12.91 0.89 -2.62
CA GLU A 232 -12.74 0.83 -4.07
C GLU A 232 -11.31 0.46 -4.45
N THR A 233 -10.33 0.97 -3.69
CA THR A 233 -8.92 0.61 -3.84
C THR A 233 -8.69 -0.86 -3.49
N ALA A 234 -9.27 -1.36 -2.40
CA ALA A 234 -9.15 -2.77 -2.00
C ALA A 234 -9.77 -3.70 -3.06
N GLU A 235 -10.95 -3.37 -3.59
CA GLU A 235 -11.63 -4.13 -4.64
C GLU A 235 -10.83 -4.14 -5.94
N ALA A 236 -10.25 -3.00 -6.33
CA ALA A 236 -9.37 -2.91 -7.49
C ALA A 236 -8.12 -3.78 -7.31
N LEU A 237 -7.52 -3.80 -6.11
CA LEU A 237 -6.37 -4.66 -5.80
C LEU A 237 -6.75 -6.15 -5.85
N LEU A 238 -7.88 -6.54 -5.26
CA LEU A 238 -8.38 -7.92 -5.30
C LEU A 238 -8.60 -8.39 -6.73
N THR A 239 -9.24 -7.54 -7.55
CA THR A 239 -9.48 -7.82 -8.97
C THR A 239 -8.17 -7.94 -9.74
N GLY A 240 -7.22 -7.03 -9.52
CA GLY A 240 -5.93 -7.02 -10.23
C GLY A 240 -4.98 -8.15 -9.80
N THR A 241 -5.15 -8.71 -8.61
CA THR A 241 -4.28 -9.78 -8.07
C THR A 241 -4.92 -11.16 -8.13
N GLY A 242 -6.23 -11.26 -8.36
CA GLY A 242 -6.99 -12.52 -8.29
C GLY A 242 -7.13 -13.09 -6.87
N MET A 243 -6.79 -12.31 -5.83
CA MET A 243 -6.91 -12.75 -4.44
C MET A 243 -8.38 -12.96 -4.06
N GLN A 244 -8.67 -14.05 -3.35
CA GLN A 244 -10.01 -14.37 -2.87
C GLN A 244 -10.11 -14.03 -1.37
N GLN A 245 -11.11 -13.22 -0.99
CA GLN A 245 -11.44 -12.92 0.40
C GLN A 245 -12.90 -13.28 0.70
N SER A 246 -13.22 -13.38 2.00
CA SER A 246 -14.56 -13.78 2.45
C SER A 246 -15.61 -12.69 2.21
N VAL A 247 -16.83 -13.08 1.86
CA VAL A 247 -17.95 -12.15 1.56
C VAL A 247 -18.32 -11.26 2.74
N ASN A 248 -18.18 -11.75 3.98
CA ASN A 248 -18.49 -10.98 5.19
C ASN A 248 -17.54 -9.79 5.40
N TYR A 249 -16.29 -9.91 4.93
CA TYR A 249 -15.26 -8.89 5.09
C TYR A 249 -15.59 -7.59 4.34
N LEU A 250 -16.20 -7.71 3.15
CA LEU A 250 -16.63 -6.55 2.35
C LEU A 250 -17.89 -5.90 2.91
N SER A 251 -18.81 -6.69 3.48
CA SER A 251 -20.05 -6.15 4.07
C SER A 251 -19.80 -5.31 5.32
N ASP A 252 -18.86 -5.72 6.18
CA ASP A 252 -18.48 -4.94 7.36
C ASP A 252 -17.66 -3.70 6.97
N LEU A 253 -16.86 -3.80 5.91
CA LEU A 253 -16.14 -2.66 5.32
C LEU A 253 -17.11 -1.58 4.84
N ASP A 254 -18.22 -1.93 4.20
CA ASP A 254 -19.24 -0.97 3.75
C ASP A 254 -19.84 -0.17 4.91
N LYS A 255 -20.22 -0.86 5.99
CA LYS A 255 -20.79 -0.22 7.18
C LYS A 255 -19.77 0.70 7.85
N ARG A 256 -18.52 0.23 8.01
CA ARG A 256 -17.43 1.05 8.58
C ARG A 256 -17.09 2.25 7.70
N LYS A 257 -17.06 2.08 6.37
CA LYS A 257 -16.83 3.16 5.43
C LYS A 257 -17.89 4.25 5.56
N ALA A 258 -19.17 3.87 5.68
CA ALA A 258 -20.25 4.83 5.89
C ALA A 258 -20.08 5.62 7.20
N ILE A 259 -19.81 4.94 8.31
CA ILE A 259 -19.55 5.57 9.62
C ILE A 259 -18.39 6.56 9.52
N PHE A 260 -17.27 6.12 8.95
CA PHE A 260 -16.06 6.93 8.78
C PHE A 260 -16.31 8.18 7.94
N HIS A 261 -17.04 8.04 6.82
CA HIS A 261 -17.33 9.14 5.92
C HIS A 261 -18.22 10.21 6.57
N PHE A 262 -19.27 9.82 7.28
CA PHE A 262 -20.11 10.78 8.00
C PHE A 262 -19.33 11.54 9.07
N ALA A 263 -18.43 10.87 9.79
CA ALA A 263 -17.53 11.54 10.73
C ALA A 263 -16.59 12.51 10.01
N LEU A 264 -15.99 12.12 8.89
CA LEU A 264 -15.07 12.97 8.12
C LEU A 264 -15.78 14.22 7.56
N GLU A 265 -17.02 14.09 7.10
CA GLU A 265 -17.83 15.19 6.58
C GLU A 265 -18.36 16.13 7.67
N GLY A 266 -18.30 15.75 8.94
CA GLY A 266 -18.83 16.53 10.07
C GLY A 266 -20.27 16.17 10.47
N ASP A 267 -20.92 15.23 9.79
CA ASP A 267 -22.23 14.67 10.20
C ASP A 267 -22.05 13.63 11.32
N ALA A 268 -21.55 14.10 12.47
CA ALA A 268 -21.21 13.24 13.58
C ALA A 268 -22.43 12.55 14.20
N ILE A 269 -23.64 13.11 14.06
CA ILE A 269 -24.87 12.50 14.56
C ILE A 269 -25.18 11.21 13.79
N ARG A 270 -25.12 11.24 12.46
CA ARG A 270 -25.27 10.01 11.66
C ARG A 270 -24.15 9.02 11.94
N ALA A 271 -22.92 9.49 12.13
CA ALA A 271 -21.81 8.62 12.49
C ALA A 271 -22.06 7.90 13.83
N ILE A 272 -22.58 8.60 14.85
CA ILE A 272 -22.98 8.04 16.15
C ILE A 272 -24.09 7.00 15.97
N GLU A 273 -25.17 7.33 15.24
CA GLU A 273 -26.30 6.43 15.03
C GLU A 273 -25.88 5.12 14.35
N LEU A 274 -25.09 5.21 13.29
CA LEU A 274 -24.58 4.04 12.57
C LEU A 274 -23.57 3.25 13.41
N THR A 275 -22.78 3.93 14.25
CA THR A 275 -21.87 3.26 15.19
C THR A 275 -22.64 2.43 16.20
N GLU A 276 -23.69 2.96 16.81
CA GLU A 276 -24.50 2.21 17.77
C GLU A 276 -25.28 1.04 17.13
N GLN A 277 -25.61 1.15 15.84
CA GLN A 277 -26.18 0.03 15.07
C GLN A 277 -25.17 -1.07 14.79
N LEU A 278 -23.92 -0.72 14.47
CA LEU A 278 -22.86 -1.68 14.13
C LEU A 278 -22.16 -2.27 15.35
N ALA A 279 -21.91 -1.46 16.37
CA ALA A 279 -21.15 -1.77 17.57
C ALA A 279 -21.87 -1.22 18.82
N PRO A 280 -22.93 -1.89 19.29
CA PRO A 280 -23.75 -1.39 20.40
C PRO A 280 -22.94 -1.17 21.68
N LYS A 281 -23.21 -0.05 22.37
CA LYS A 281 -22.54 0.36 23.63
C LYS A 281 -21.09 0.77 23.48
N LEU A 282 -20.55 0.83 22.26
CA LEU A 282 -19.17 1.26 22.04
C LEU A 282 -18.94 2.67 22.57
N LEU A 283 -19.86 3.61 22.30
CA LEU A 283 -19.72 5.00 22.74
C LEU A 283 -20.06 5.18 24.22
N GLU A 284 -20.89 4.30 24.79
CA GLU A 284 -21.11 4.25 26.25
C GLU A 284 -19.84 3.80 26.99
N GLN A 285 -19.07 2.86 26.41
CA GLN A 285 -17.84 2.35 27.01
C GLN A 285 -16.63 3.25 26.74
N ASN A 286 -16.69 4.11 25.72
CA ASN A 286 -15.64 5.03 25.34
C ASN A 286 -16.17 6.48 25.37
N GLU A 287 -16.31 7.02 26.58
CA GLU A 287 -16.84 8.35 26.82
C GLU A 287 -16.03 9.46 26.14
N ASP A 288 -14.70 9.31 26.05
CA ASP A 288 -13.82 10.26 25.38
C ASP A 288 -14.14 10.36 23.87
N LEU A 289 -14.31 9.23 23.19
CA LEU A 289 -14.67 9.20 21.77
C LEU A 289 -16.09 9.74 21.53
N HIS A 290 -17.03 9.41 22.42
CA HIS A 290 -18.39 9.94 22.33
C HIS A 290 -18.39 11.47 22.47
N PHE A 291 -17.64 11.99 23.44
CA PHE A 291 -17.45 13.43 23.62
C PHE A 291 -16.82 14.08 22.38
N ASP A 292 -15.80 13.47 21.79
CA ASP A 292 -15.15 13.97 20.58
C ASP A 292 -16.13 14.07 19.39
N LEU A 293 -16.99 13.06 19.19
CA LEU A 293 -18.01 13.08 18.14
C LEU A 293 -19.09 14.14 18.38
N LEU A 294 -19.56 14.29 19.63
CA LEU A 294 -20.51 15.35 19.96
C LEU A 294 -19.88 16.74 19.77
N GLY A 295 -18.59 16.89 20.13
CA GLY A 295 -17.82 18.09 19.89
C GLY A 295 -17.70 18.42 18.39
N LEU A 296 -17.50 17.41 17.55
CA LEU A 296 -17.48 17.58 16.10
C LEU A 296 -18.81 18.12 15.55
N HIS A 297 -19.94 17.59 16.02
CA HIS A 297 -21.26 18.14 15.64
C HIS A 297 -21.44 19.58 16.12
N PHE A 298 -21.03 19.88 17.36
CA PHE A 298 -21.08 21.25 17.88
C PHE A 298 -20.28 22.21 17.00
N VAL A 299 -19.05 21.84 16.63
CA VAL A 299 -18.20 22.63 15.72
C VAL A 299 -18.91 22.85 14.38
N GLU A 300 -19.56 21.84 13.82
CA GLU A 300 -20.30 21.95 12.56
C GLU A 300 -21.49 22.93 12.65
N LEU A 301 -22.21 22.95 13.79
CA LEU A 301 -23.26 23.93 14.05
C LEU A 301 -22.71 25.36 14.12
N VAL A 302 -21.53 25.54 14.75
CA VAL A 302 -20.85 26.83 14.82
C VAL A 302 -20.40 27.30 13.42
N CYS A 303 -19.77 26.42 12.63
CA CYS A 303 -19.41 26.69 11.23
C CYS A 303 -20.63 27.09 10.39
N SER A 304 -21.78 26.46 10.64
CA SER A 304 -23.06 26.77 9.98
C SER A 304 -23.72 28.05 10.49
N LYS A 305 -23.09 28.81 11.39
CA LYS A 305 -23.62 30.03 12.03
C LYS A 305 -24.91 29.82 12.82
N LYS A 306 -25.15 28.59 13.29
CA LYS A 306 -26.32 28.20 14.08
C LYS A 306 -26.02 28.27 15.58
N CYS A 307 -25.60 29.43 16.06
CA CYS A 307 -25.09 29.59 17.44
C CYS A 307 -26.12 29.21 18.53
N THR A 308 -27.40 29.51 18.31
CA THR A 308 -28.47 29.13 19.26
C THR A 308 -28.62 27.61 19.35
N GLU A 309 -28.67 26.93 18.20
CA GLU A 309 -28.75 25.45 18.14
C GLU A 309 -27.50 24.82 18.77
N ALA A 310 -26.31 25.39 18.51
CA ALA A 310 -25.06 24.93 19.11
C ALA A 310 -25.08 25.03 20.64
N LEU A 311 -25.56 26.15 21.20
CA LEU A 311 -25.68 26.35 22.64
C LEU A 311 -26.69 25.39 23.28
N GLU A 312 -27.87 25.25 22.69
CA GLU A 312 -28.88 24.29 23.15
C GLU A 312 -28.35 22.86 23.12
N PHE A 313 -27.66 22.48 22.03
CA PHE A 313 -27.03 21.18 21.90
C PHE A 313 -25.96 20.96 22.98
N ALA A 314 -25.06 21.93 23.20
CA ALA A 314 -24.02 21.81 24.21
C ALA A 314 -24.60 21.66 25.62
N GLN A 315 -25.60 22.46 25.97
CA GLN A 315 -26.29 22.37 27.25
C GLN A 315 -26.93 20.99 27.45
N ALA A 316 -27.53 20.43 26.40
CA ALA A 316 -28.22 19.14 26.48
C ALA A 316 -27.26 17.93 26.45
N LYS A 317 -26.20 17.97 25.63
CA LYS A 317 -25.38 16.80 25.28
C LYS A 317 -23.95 16.86 25.81
N LEU A 318 -23.36 18.05 25.97
CA LEU A 318 -21.97 18.20 26.40
C LEU A 318 -21.82 18.45 27.91
N THR A 319 -22.82 19.06 28.58
CA THR A 319 -22.81 19.29 30.04
C THR A 319 -22.44 18.07 30.88
N PRO A 320 -22.91 16.83 30.59
CA PRO A 320 -22.53 15.65 31.37
C PRO A 320 -21.02 15.39 31.45
N PHE A 321 -20.26 15.82 30.44
CA PHE A 321 -18.81 15.63 30.35
C PHE A 321 -18.01 16.69 31.14
N GLY A 322 -18.66 17.76 31.61
CA GLY A 322 -18.03 18.87 32.34
C GLY A 322 -17.53 18.55 33.75
N LYS A 323 -17.47 17.27 34.13
CA LYS A 323 -16.89 16.81 35.40
C LYS A 323 -15.42 16.41 35.29
N ILE A 324 -14.96 16.12 34.08
CA ILE A 324 -13.59 15.66 33.81
C ILE A 324 -12.78 16.86 33.32
N GLN A 325 -11.70 17.21 34.03
CA GLN A 325 -10.90 18.42 33.77
C GLN A 325 -10.45 18.53 32.30
N LYS A 326 -9.94 17.45 31.71
CA LYS A 326 -9.55 17.38 30.28
C LYS A 326 -10.71 17.77 29.34
N ASN A 327 -11.93 17.35 29.65
CA ASN A 327 -13.10 17.64 28.82
C ASN A 327 -13.61 19.05 29.05
N VAL A 328 -13.40 19.62 30.24
CA VAL A 328 -13.70 21.03 30.54
C VAL A 328 -12.82 21.94 29.69
N GLU A 329 -11.51 21.69 29.63
CA GLU A 329 -10.59 22.49 28.79
C GLU A 329 -11.02 22.46 27.31
N LYS A 330 -11.32 21.27 26.79
CA LYS A 330 -11.79 21.13 25.40
C LYS A 330 -13.18 21.75 25.16
N LEU A 331 -14.06 21.75 26.18
CA LEU A 331 -15.33 22.47 26.15
C LEU A 331 -15.12 23.98 26.09
N GLU A 332 -14.19 24.52 26.87
CA GLU A 332 -13.82 25.94 26.82
C GLU A 332 -13.32 26.33 25.43
N ASP A 333 -12.49 25.49 24.80
CA ASP A 333 -12.02 25.70 23.43
C ASP A 333 -13.17 25.72 22.42
N PHE A 334 -14.14 24.80 22.54
CA PHE A 334 -15.35 24.82 21.72
C PHE A 334 -16.18 26.09 21.93
N MET A 335 -16.40 26.49 23.18
CA MET A 335 -17.16 27.70 23.50
C MET A 335 -16.47 28.98 23.01
N ALA A 336 -15.14 29.00 23.00
CA ALA A 336 -14.38 30.13 22.48
C ALA A 336 -14.68 30.42 21.00
N LEU A 337 -15.04 29.41 20.20
CA LEU A 337 -15.44 29.60 18.80
C LEU A 337 -16.68 30.50 18.67
N LEU A 338 -17.62 30.45 19.62
CA LEU A 338 -18.84 31.26 19.61
C LEU A 338 -18.60 32.76 19.84
N ALA A 339 -17.44 33.12 20.41
CA ALA A 339 -17.09 34.52 20.67
C ALA A 339 -16.70 35.28 19.40
N TYR A 340 -16.53 34.58 18.27
CA TYR A 340 -16.09 35.14 17.00
C TYR A 340 -17.20 35.06 15.96
N GLU A 341 -17.47 36.17 15.27
CA GLU A 341 -18.44 36.21 14.15
C GLU A 341 -17.98 35.34 12.96
N GLU A 342 -16.67 35.23 12.78
CA GLU A 342 -15.99 34.34 11.84
C GLU A 342 -15.16 33.33 12.66
N PRO A 343 -15.65 32.10 12.87
CA PRO A 343 -14.97 31.08 13.69
C PRO A 343 -13.53 30.79 13.24
N GLU A 344 -13.22 30.99 11.95
CA GLU A 344 -11.88 30.80 11.38
C GLU A 344 -10.86 31.82 11.90
N LYS A 345 -11.32 32.96 12.46
CA LYS A 345 -10.47 33.96 13.11
C LYS A 345 -10.23 33.67 14.59
N SER A 346 -10.89 32.64 15.14
CA SER A 346 -10.67 32.21 16.52
C SER A 346 -9.26 31.63 16.68
N PRO A 347 -8.60 31.81 17.83
CA PRO A 347 -7.42 31.03 18.20
C PRO A 347 -7.65 29.51 18.10
N MET A 348 -8.90 29.06 18.20
CA MET A 348 -9.32 27.66 18.11
C MET A 348 -9.67 27.19 16.69
N PHE A 349 -9.30 27.94 15.65
CA PHE A 349 -9.59 27.62 14.24
C PHE A 349 -9.15 26.20 13.81
N HIS A 350 -8.14 25.64 14.48
CA HIS A 350 -7.63 24.29 14.21
C HIS A 350 -8.71 23.21 14.43
N LEU A 351 -9.70 23.44 15.30
CA LEU A 351 -10.84 22.55 15.52
C LEU A 351 -11.80 22.51 14.33
N LEU A 352 -11.76 23.52 13.44
CA LEU A 352 -12.58 23.59 12.23
C LEU A 352 -11.94 22.85 11.05
N GLY A 353 -10.62 22.60 11.16
CA GLY A 353 -9.79 22.04 10.10
C GLY A 353 -10.11 20.58 9.79
N SER A 354 -9.78 20.15 8.57
CA SER A 354 -9.93 18.77 8.13
C SER A 354 -9.11 17.78 8.98
N GLU A 355 -7.94 18.20 9.48
CA GLU A 355 -7.08 17.37 10.33
C GLU A 355 -7.77 16.94 11.63
N TYR A 356 -8.54 17.83 12.25
CA TYR A 356 -9.30 17.52 13.47
C TYR A 356 -10.38 16.46 13.20
N ARG A 357 -11.15 16.63 12.12
CA ARG A 357 -12.19 15.66 11.72
C ARG A 357 -11.60 14.30 11.35
N GLN A 358 -10.50 14.32 10.61
CA GLN A 358 -9.75 13.14 10.22
C GLN A 358 -9.30 12.36 11.47
N SER A 359 -8.69 13.04 12.45
CA SER A 359 -8.27 12.39 13.70
C SER A 359 -9.42 11.73 14.46
N ILE A 360 -10.61 12.35 14.49
CA ILE A 360 -11.79 11.76 15.13
C ILE A 360 -12.31 10.57 14.34
N ALA A 361 -12.39 10.68 13.01
CA ALA A 361 -12.83 9.60 12.14
C ALA A 361 -11.90 8.37 12.25
N ASP A 362 -10.59 8.59 12.32
CA ASP A 362 -9.60 7.54 12.52
C ASP A 362 -9.74 6.88 13.90
N ASN A 363 -9.90 7.67 14.97
CA ASN A 363 -10.15 7.15 16.31
C ASN A 363 -11.44 6.33 16.39
N LEU A 364 -12.52 6.82 15.76
CA LEU A 364 -13.79 6.11 15.66
C LEU A 364 -13.61 4.77 14.94
N ASN A 365 -12.95 4.78 13.79
CA ASN A 365 -12.68 3.58 13.02
C ASN A 365 -11.86 2.53 13.81
N ARG A 366 -10.81 2.97 14.51
CA ARG A 366 -10.01 2.10 15.39
C ARG A 366 -10.82 1.53 16.54
N ALA A 367 -11.71 2.32 17.14
CA ALA A 367 -12.59 1.85 18.21
C ALA A 367 -13.59 0.79 17.71
N VAL A 368 -14.18 1.00 16.53
CA VAL A 368 -15.09 0.02 15.90
C VAL A 368 -14.36 -1.30 15.62
N LEU A 369 -13.13 -1.23 15.11
CA LEU A 369 -12.29 -2.42 14.91
C LEU A 369 -11.97 -3.12 16.23
N ALA A 370 -11.56 -2.38 17.26
CA ALA A 370 -11.25 -2.93 18.57
C ALA A 370 -12.46 -3.61 19.22
N HIS A 371 -13.65 -3.03 19.08
CA HIS A 371 -14.90 -3.63 19.56
C HIS A 371 -15.23 -4.95 18.86
N ALA A 372 -14.85 -5.08 17.59
CA ALA A 372 -14.95 -6.33 16.82
C ALA A 372 -13.80 -7.32 17.13
N ASN A 373 -12.94 -7.06 18.11
CA ASN A 373 -11.71 -7.80 18.42
C ASN A 373 -10.72 -7.87 17.25
N LEU A 374 -10.74 -6.88 16.37
CA LEU A 374 -9.79 -6.71 15.28
C LEU A 374 -8.63 -5.80 15.72
N PRO A 375 -7.45 -5.94 15.09
CA PRO A 375 -6.33 -5.02 15.31
C PRO A 375 -6.71 -3.55 15.10
N SER A 376 -6.37 -2.68 16.06
CA SER A 376 -6.53 -1.21 15.95
C SER A 376 -5.53 -0.53 15.00
N TYR A 377 -4.56 -1.30 14.51
CA TYR A 377 -3.60 -0.87 13.50
C TYR A 377 -3.47 -1.98 12.47
N SER A 378 -3.33 -1.60 11.21
CA SER A 378 -3.03 -2.50 10.10
C SER A 378 -1.67 -3.17 10.26
N SER A 379 -1.45 -4.26 9.53
CA SER A 379 -0.15 -4.93 9.50
C SER A 379 0.97 -4.01 9.02
N MET A 380 0.66 -3.07 8.13
CA MET A 380 1.64 -2.09 7.61
C MET A 380 2.07 -1.11 8.71
N GLU A 381 1.12 -0.53 9.41
CA GLU A 381 1.39 0.41 10.52
C GLU A 381 2.19 -0.28 11.62
N ARG A 382 1.82 -1.52 11.99
CA ARG A 382 2.57 -2.32 12.97
C ARG A 382 4.01 -2.57 12.54
N LEU A 383 4.25 -2.91 11.27
CA LEU A 383 5.61 -3.10 10.75
C LEU A 383 6.44 -1.81 10.83
N ILE A 384 5.85 -0.66 10.54
CA ILE A 384 6.51 0.65 10.66
C ILE A 384 6.83 0.96 12.12
N GLN A 385 5.90 0.73 13.05
CA GLN A 385 6.13 0.97 14.47
C GLN A 385 7.25 0.06 15.00
N GLN A 386 7.23 -1.21 14.64
CA GLN A 386 8.28 -2.17 15.02
C GLN A 386 9.64 -1.77 14.45
N ALA A 387 9.71 -1.43 13.16
CA ALA A 387 10.94 -0.95 12.53
C ALA A 387 11.48 0.33 13.21
N THR A 388 10.58 1.21 13.63
CA THR A 388 10.92 2.45 14.33
C THR A 388 11.55 2.16 15.70
N VAL A 389 10.90 1.35 16.52
CA VAL A 389 11.39 1.00 17.86
C VAL A 389 12.72 0.26 17.78
N ILE A 390 12.86 -0.69 16.84
CA ILE A 390 14.10 -1.45 16.69
C ILE A 390 15.26 -0.53 16.29
N ARG A 391 15.06 0.39 15.34
CA ARG A 391 16.12 1.35 14.97
C ARG A 391 16.47 2.30 16.11
N GLN A 392 15.48 2.78 16.85
CA GLN A 392 15.72 3.62 18.03
C GLN A 392 16.56 2.87 19.07
N TYR A 393 16.25 1.60 19.33
CA TYR A 393 17.02 0.75 20.23
C TYR A 393 18.46 0.54 19.73
N LEU A 394 18.64 0.17 18.46
CA LEU A 394 19.98 0.00 17.88
C LEU A 394 20.80 1.29 17.94
N HIS A 395 20.17 2.45 17.74
CA HIS A 395 20.83 3.75 17.87
C HIS A 395 21.24 4.04 19.33
N GLN A 396 20.39 3.69 20.31
CA GLN A 396 20.69 3.86 21.73
C GLN A 396 21.86 2.98 22.19
N GLU A 397 21.89 1.72 21.74
CA GLU A 397 22.94 0.76 22.12
C GLU A 397 24.29 1.04 21.44
N LEU A 398 24.29 1.41 20.16
CA LEU A 398 25.50 1.56 19.35
C LEU A 398 25.97 3.03 19.22
N GLY A 399 25.18 3.99 19.68
CA GLY A 399 25.50 5.41 19.62
C GLY A 399 25.78 5.91 18.19
N LYS A 400 26.91 6.60 17.99
CA LYS A 400 27.31 7.16 16.68
C LYS A 400 27.70 6.10 15.65
N ASP A 401 28.03 4.90 16.10
CA ASP A 401 28.38 3.76 15.23
C ASP A 401 27.12 2.96 14.83
N GLY A 402 25.97 3.30 15.39
CA GLY A 402 24.66 2.71 15.09
C GLY A 402 23.93 3.38 13.92
N PRO A 403 22.91 2.71 13.35
CA PRO A 403 22.05 3.34 12.35
C PRO A 403 21.35 4.57 12.96
N PRO A 404 21.07 5.63 12.17
CA PRO A 404 20.29 6.76 12.65
C PRO A 404 18.86 6.31 13.02
N PRO A 405 18.18 7.03 13.93
CA PRO A 405 16.78 6.79 14.25
C PRO A 405 15.92 6.68 12.98
N PHE A 406 14.96 5.76 12.98
CA PHE A 406 14.11 5.60 11.81
C PHE A 406 13.28 6.87 11.57
N SER A 407 13.34 7.37 10.34
CA SER A 407 12.44 8.40 9.84
C SER A 407 11.79 7.84 8.58
N LEU A 408 10.45 7.72 8.62
CA LEU A 408 9.71 7.20 7.48
C LEU A 408 9.85 8.12 6.26
N GLN A 409 9.82 9.44 6.49
CA GLN A 409 10.05 10.43 5.45
C GLN A 409 11.45 10.32 4.81
N ALA A 410 12.49 10.06 5.60
CA ALA A 410 13.84 9.85 5.07
C ALA A 410 13.92 8.52 4.29
N PHE A 411 13.28 7.47 4.80
CA PHE A 411 13.21 6.16 4.16
C PHE A 411 12.50 6.18 2.79
N LEU A 412 11.45 7.01 2.66
CA LEU A 412 10.77 7.22 1.38
C LEU A 412 11.64 7.93 0.34
N LYS A 413 12.65 8.71 0.76
CA LYS A 413 13.58 9.46 -0.11
C LYS A 413 14.87 8.72 -0.44
N SER A 414 15.25 7.74 0.38
CA SER A 414 16.34 6.79 0.11
C SER A 414 15.87 5.69 -0.83
#